data_AF-A0AAV8ZVH4-F1
#
_entry.id   AF-A0AAV8ZVH4-F1
#
_cell.length_a   1.000
_cell.length_b   1.000
_cell.length_c   1.000
_cell.angle_alpha   90.00
_cell.angle_beta   90.00
_cell.angle_gamma   90.00
#
_symmetry.space_group_name_H-M   'P 1'
#
loop_
_entity.id
_entity.type
_entity.pdbx_description
1 polymer ?
#
loop_
_entity_poly.entity_id
_entity_poly.type
_entity_poly.pdbx_seq_one_letter_code
_entity_poly.pdbx_strand_id
1 'polypeptide(L)'
;MSRHPIHIYFSLQKTGIPLQVAARLQLNLRLQPIHGISLYQDVPTVYFPVLWFEQVVVLPNTMAFMIKILVNFKVICWAISIILISAGVLIEVCAFYRLCTTNLFGRKKPISVIKEEVPLNQK
;
A
#
# COMPACT_ATOMS: atom_id res chain seq x y z
N MET A 1 -8.29 -42.14 20.84
CA MET A 1 -7.27 -41.90 19.80
C MET A 1 -7.38 -40.44 19.35
N SER A 2 -6.82 -39.50 20.12
CA SER A 2 -6.95 -38.06 19.82
C SER A 2 -5.78 -37.63 18.95
N ARG A 3 -6.04 -37.30 17.69
CA ARG A 3 -5.03 -36.76 16.76
C ARG A 3 -4.72 -35.34 17.24
N HIS A 4 -3.49 -35.08 17.69
CA HIS A 4 -3.04 -33.71 17.98
C HIS A 4 -2.79 -32.99 16.65
N PRO A 5 -3.66 -32.06 16.23
CA PRO A 5 -3.50 -31.36 14.96
C PRO A 5 -2.37 -30.34 15.09
N ILE A 6 -1.59 -30.17 14.02
CA ILE A 6 -0.73 -29.00 13.90
C ILE A 6 -1.65 -27.80 13.72
N HIS A 7 -1.61 -26.86 14.67
CA HIS A 7 -2.38 -25.62 14.58
C HIS A 7 -1.45 -24.52 14.05
N ILE A 8 -1.69 -24.12 12.79
CA ILE A 8 -0.99 -23.00 12.16
C ILE A 8 -1.97 -21.84 12.09
N TYR A 9 -1.65 -20.74 12.78
CA TYR A 9 -2.44 -19.52 12.75
C TYR A 9 -1.80 -18.54 11.77
N PHE A 10 -2.53 -18.22 10.70
CA PHE A 10 -2.14 -17.19 9.73
C PHE A 10 -3.04 -15.96 9.92
N SER A 11 -2.47 -14.82 10.32
CA SER A 11 -3.17 -13.54 10.22
C SER A 11 -3.03 -13.01 8.79
N LEU A 12 -3.87 -13.51 7.88
CA LEU A 12 -3.90 -13.06 6.48
C LEU A 12 -4.73 -11.77 6.38
N GLN A 13 -4.14 -10.70 5.86
CA GLN A 13 -4.95 -9.66 5.22
C GLN A 13 -5.45 -10.19 3.87
N LYS A 14 -6.42 -9.51 3.23
CA LYS A 14 -7.04 -9.89 1.93
C LYS A 14 -6.05 -10.14 0.76
N THR A 15 -4.77 -10.01 1.02
CA THR A 15 -3.64 -10.04 0.09
C THR A 15 -2.84 -11.33 0.17
N GLY A 16 -3.19 -12.25 1.06
CA GLY A 16 -2.54 -13.57 1.18
C GLY A 16 -1.15 -13.54 1.83
N ILE A 17 -0.65 -12.36 2.23
CA ILE A 17 0.64 -12.20 2.89
C ILE A 17 0.43 -12.22 4.41
N PRO A 18 1.01 -13.18 5.13
CA PRO A 18 0.86 -13.25 6.59
C PRO A 18 1.72 -12.17 7.25
N LEU A 19 1.12 -11.29 8.07
CA LEU A 19 1.88 -10.34 8.91
C LEU A 19 2.48 -11.00 10.15
N GLN A 20 1.80 -12.02 10.65
CA GLN A 20 2.20 -12.80 11.81
C GLN A 20 1.84 -14.27 11.58
N VAL A 21 2.79 -15.16 11.85
CA VAL A 21 2.63 -16.61 11.75
C VAL A 21 3.00 -17.20 13.11
N ALA A 22 2.10 -18.00 13.67
CA ALA A 22 2.37 -18.80 14.85
C ALA A 22 2.13 -20.28 14.54
N ALA A 23 3.16 -21.10 14.71
CA ALA A 23 3.11 -22.54 14.53
C ALA A 23 3.45 -23.25 15.84
N ARG A 24 2.62 -24.22 16.23
CA ARG A 24 2.82 -25.04 17.42
C ARG A 24 2.94 -26.50 17.00
N LEU A 25 4.06 -27.13 17.37
CA LEU A 25 4.31 -28.55 17.09
C LEU A 25 4.58 -29.31 18.38
N GLN A 26 4.04 -30.54 18.43
CA GLN A 26 4.33 -31.50 19.49
C GLN A 26 4.77 -32.83 18.87
N LEU A 27 5.97 -33.29 19.25
CA LEU A 27 6.53 -34.58 18.86
C LEU A 27 6.17 -35.60 19.93
N ASN A 28 5.36 -36.59 19.54
CA ASN A 28 4.97 -37.71 20.39
C ASN A 28 5.59 -39.00 19.85
N LEU A 29 6.36 -39.72 20.68
CA LEU A 29 6.85 -41.05 20.36
C LEU A 29 5.85 -42.09 20.84
N ARG A 30 5.54 -43.07 19.99
CA ARG A 30 4.77 -44.23 20.39
C ARG A 30 5.73 -45.28 20.95
N LEU A 31 5.70 -45.46 22.27
CA LEU A 31 6.38 -46.56 22.92
C LEU A 31 5.48 -47.78 22.84
N GLN A 32 6.06 -48.93 22.49
CA GLN A 32 5.40 -50.21 22.49
C GLN A 32 6.45 -51.28 22.81
N PRO A 33 6.06 -52.38 23.46
CA PRO A 33 7.00 -53.42 23.81
C PRO A 33 7.52 -54.13 22.55
N ILE A 34 8.84 -54.34 22.47
CA ILE A 34 9.50 -55.02 21.36
C ILE A 34 10.19 -56.27 21.89
N HIS A 35 9.77 -57.43 21.38
CA HIS A 35 10.41 -58.70 21.73
C HIS A 35 11.83 -58.75 21.15
N GLY A 36 12.81 -59.11 21.99
CA GLY A 36 14.23 -59.23 21.60
C GLY A 36 15.11 -58.03 21.93
N ILE A 37 14.56 -56.93 22.44
CA ILE A 37 15.33 -55.79 22.97
C ILE A 37 14.97 -55.62 24.44
N SER A 38 15.89 -55.93 25.35
CA SER A 38 15.64 -55.91 26.80
C SER A 38 15.15 -54.53 27.30
N LEU A 39 15.66 -53.45 26.71
CA LEU A 39 15.25 -52.07 27.05
C LEU A 39 13.78 -51.77 26.71
N TYR A 40 13.18 -52.51 25.78
CA TYR A 40 11.81 -52.32 25.32
C TYR A 40 10.85 -53.43 25.78
N GLN A 41 11.27 -54.42 26.56
CA GLN A 41 10.40 -55.54 26.94
C GLN A 41 9.27 -55.15 27.90
N ASP A 42 9.56 -54.28 28.89
CA ASP A 42 8.61 -53.90 29.95
C ASP A 42 8.01 -52.49 29.77
N VAL A 43 8.14 -51.91 28.58
CA VAL A 43 7.70 -50.54 28.33
C VAL A 43 6.20 -50.53 28.01
N PRO A 44 5.38 -49.68 28.68
CA PRO A 44 3.95 -49.62 28.42
C PRO A 44 3.66 -49.08 27.02
N THR A 45 2.54 -49.51 26.43
CA THR A 45 2.13 -49.02 25.11
C THR A 45 1.46 -47.65 25.25
N VAL A 46 2.25 -46.58 25.13
CA VAL A 46 1.79 -45.19 25.34
C VAL A 46 2.41 -44.23 24.32
N TYR A 47 1.73 -43.11 24.09
CA TYR A 47 2.33 -41.97 23.39
C TYR A 47 3.02 -41.06 24.40
N PHE A 48 4.35 -41.02 24.34
CA PHE A 48 5.18 -40.20 25.21
C PHE A 48 5.55 -38.88 24.50
N PRO A 49 5.19 -37.71 25.06
CA PRO A 49 5.59 -36.43 24.49
C PRO A 49 7.07 -36.20 24.75
N VAL A 50 7.85 -35.99 23.68
CA VAL A 50 9.30 -35.77 23.79
C VAL A 50 9.63 -34.29 23.73
N LEU A 51 8.98 -33.57 22.81
CA LEU A 51 9.28 -32.17 22.56
C LEU A 51 8.01 -31.45 22.16
N TRP A 52 7.86 -30.22 22.65
CA TRP A 52 6.95 -29.24 22.10
C TRP A 52 7.75 -27.99 21.78
N PHE A 53 7.46 -27.34 20.66
CA PHE A 53 8.03 -26.05 20.35
C PHE A 53 7.01 -25.16 19.66
N GLU A 54 7.12 -23.86 19.96
CA GLU A 54 6.33 -22.79 19.38
C GLU A 54 7.24 -21.88 18.56
N GLN A 55 6.92 -21.74 17.28
CA GLN A 55 7.60 -20.84 16.37
C GLN A 55 6.66 -19.67 16.07
N VAL A 56 7.01 -18.49 16.60
CA VAL A 56 6.32 -17.24 16.27
C VAL A 56 7.22 -16.42 15.36
N VAL A 57 6.74 -16.15 14.15
CA VAL A 57 7.42 -15.28 13.20
C VAL A 57 6.56 -14.03 13.01
N VAL A 58 7.11 -12.89 13.41
CA VAL A 58 6.52 -11.57 13.20
C VAL A 58 7.29 -10.88 12.08
N LEU A 59 6.58 -10.37 11.08
CA LEU A 59 7.26 -9.61 10.02
C LEU A 59 7.81 -8.30 10.60
N PRO A 60 9.08 -7.96 10.32
CA PRO A 60 9.65 -6.70 10.76
C PRO A 60 8.90 -5.52 10.14
N ASN A 61 8.80 -4.42 10.89
CA ASN A 61 8.02 -3.24 10.51
C ASN A 61 8.40 -2.67 9.13
N THR A 62 9.67 -2.76 8.75
CA THR A 62 10.18 -2.32 7.43
C THR A 62 9.56 -3.11 6.28
N MET A 63 9.48 -4.44 6.41
CA MET A 63 8.86 -5.33 5.42
C MET A 63 7.34 -5.17 5.41
N ALA A 64 6.72 -5.03 6.59
CA ALA A 64 5.29 -4.80 6.72
C ALA A 64 4.84 -3.51 6.02
N PHE A 65 5.66 -2.45 6.11
CA PHE A 65 5.41 -1.19 5.40
C PHE A 65 5.50 -1.34 3.88
N MET A 66 6.53 -2.02 3.38
CA MET A 66 6.67 -2.29 1.94
C MET A 66 5.49 -3.11 1.40
N ILE A 67 5.06 -4.13 2.14
CA ILE A 67 3.88 -4.92 1.78
C ILE A 67 2.62 -4.05 1.75
N LYS A 68 2.42 -3.16 2.73
CA LYS A 68 1.29 -2.22 2.72
C LYS A 68 1.30 -1.31 1.49
N ILE A 69 2.46 -0.77 1.09
CA ILE A 69 2.58 0.04 -0.13
C ILE A 69 2.26 -0.81 -1.35
N LEU A 70 2.83 -2.01 -1.46
CA LEU A 70 2.64 -2.90 -2.61
C LEU A 70 1.16 -3.28 -2.78
N VAL A 71 0.48 -3.60 -1.68
CA VAL A 71 -0.96 -3.90 -1.66
C VAL A 71 -1.80 -2.71 -2.11
N ASN A 72 -1.43 -1.50 -1.69
CA ASN A 72 -2.16 -0.28 -2.01
C ASN A 72 -1.62 0.43 -3.25
N PHE A 73 -0.69 -0.19 -3.99
CA PHE A 73 0.03 0.44 -5.09
C PHE A 73 -0.93 1.00 -6.14
N LYS A 74 -1.94 0.21 -6.53
CA LYS A 74 -2.96 0.64 -7.50
C LYS A 74 -3.71 1.90 -7.05
N VAL A 75 -4.08 1.97 -5.77
CA VAL A 75 -4.83 3.12 -5.21
C VAL A 75 -3.93 4.34 -5.14
N ILE A 76 -2.68 4.18 -4.72
CA ILE A 76 -1.70 5.27 -4.62
C ILE A 76 -1.41 5.84 -6.02
N CYS A 77 -1.13 4.99 -7.00
CA CYS A 77 -0.90 5.42 -8.38
C CYS A 77 -2.11 6.17 -8.93
N TRP A 78 -3.33 5.65 -8.74
CA TRP A 78 -4.54 6.31 -9.21
C TRP A 78 -4.76 7.68 -8.56
N ALA A 79 -4.53 7.79 -7.24
CA ALA A 79 -4.62 9.06 -6.52
C ALA A 79 -3.59 10.08 -7.04
N ILE A 80 -2.34 9.67 -7.23
CA ILE A 80 -1.28 10.54 -7.77
C ILE A 80 -1.63 11.01 -9.18
N SER A 81 -2.12 10.11 -10.04
CA SER A 81 -2.53 10.45 -11.41
C SER A 81 -3.64 11.49 -11.42
N ILE A 82 -4.67 11.35 -10.57
CA ILE A 82 -5.77 12.33 -10.48
C ILE A 82 -5.25 13.70 -10.05
N ILE A 83 -4.39 13.74 -9.03
CA ILE A 83 -3.82 14.99 -8.53
C ILE A 83 -3.02 15.70 -9.64
N LEU A 84 -2.14 14.98 -10.33
CA LEU A 84 -1.31 15.55 -11.40
C LEU A 84 -2.15 16.05 -12.57
N ILE A 85 -3.15 15.28 -13.01
CA ILE A 85 -4.05 15.68 -14.10
C ILE A 85 -4.84 16.93 -13.68
N SER A 86 -5.39 16.95 -12.46
CA SER A 86 -6.16 18.10 -11.97
C SER A 86 -5.33 19.38 -11.89
N ALA A 87 -4.07 19.26 -11.44
CA ALA A 87 -3.14 20.39 -11.39
C ALA A 87 -2.77 20.89 -12.79
N GLY A 88 -2.52 19.98 -13.74
CA GLY A 88 -2.25 20.33 -15.14
C GLY A 88 -3.39 21.10 -15.78
N VAL A 89 -4.62 20.59 -15.67
CA VAL A 89 -5.82 21.25 -16.21
C VAL A 89 -6.02 22.63 -15.59
N LEU A 90 -5.80 22.78 -14.27
CA LEU A 90 -5.93 24.07 -13.61
C LEU A 90 -4.94 25.10 -14.16
N ILE A 91 -3.69 24.70 -14.40
CA ILE A 91 -2.66 25.58 -14.97
C ILE A 91 -3.04 26.01 -16.38
N GLU A 92 -3.48 25.08 -17.23
CA GLU A 92 -3.91 25.38 -18.60
C GLU A 92 -5.09 26.37 -18.63
N VAL A 93 -6.09 26.17 -17.78
CA VAL A 93 -7.25 27.06 -17.65
C VAL A 93 -6.83 28.45 -17.15
N CYS A 94 -5.98 28.51 -16.13
CA CYS A 94 -5.45 29.78 -15.63
C CYS A 94 -4.64 30.52 -16.70
N ALA A 95 -3.76 29.83 -17.42
CA ALA A 95 -2.98 30.40 -18.51
C ALA A 95 -3.88 30.93 -19.63
N PHE A 96 -4.88 30.15 -20.03
CA PHE A 96 -5.87 30.54 -21.04
C PHE A 96 -6.65 31.79 -20.60
N TYR A 97 -7.14 31.83 -19.35
CA TYR A 97 -7.82 33.00 -18.81
C TYR A 97 -6.94 34.26 -18.81
N ARG A 98 -5.66 34.13 -18.44
CA ARG A 98 -4.68 35.23 -18.46
C ARG A 98 -4.40 35.71 -19.89
N LEU A 99 -4.36 34.81 -20.87
CA LEU A 99 -4.18 35.16 -22.27
C LEU A 99 -5.43 35.84 -22.85
N CYS A 100 -6.62 35.35 -22.56
CA CYS A 100 -7.86 35.99 -23.01
C CYS A 100 -8.04 37.37 -22.40
N THR A 101 -7.76 37.56 -21.11
CA THR A 101 -7.91 38.86 -20.43
C THR A 101 -6.91 39.90 -20.94
N THR A 102 -5.65 39.53 -21.19
CA THR A 102 -4.66 40.46 -21.77
C THR A 102 -5.01 40.88 -23.20
N ASN A 103 -5.49 39.96 -24.05
CA ASN A 103 -5.93 40.27 -25.41
C ASN A 103 -7.22 41.11 -25.46
N LEU A 104 -8.14 40.94 -24.51
CA LEU A 104 -9.37 41.74 -24.41
C LEU A 104 -9.11 43.18 -23.91
N PHE A 105 -8.15 43.37 -23.00
CA PHE A 105 -7.83 44.70 -22.45
C PHE A 105 -6.84 45.50 -23.33
N GLY A 106 -6.06 44.84 -24.19
CA GLY A 106 -5.06 45.48 -25.06
C GLY A 106 -5.59 46.24 -26.28
N ARG A 107 -6.91 46.32 -26.50
CA ARG A 107 -7.53 46.97 -27.67
C ARG A 107 -8.28 48.28 -27.40
N LYS A 108 -8.03 48.95 -26.28
CA LYS A 108 -8.46 50.34 -26.06
C LYS A 108 -7.25 51.28 -26.09
N LYS A 109 -6.69 51.53 -27.29
CA LYS A 109 -5.98 52.79 -27.54
C LYS A 109 -7.06 53.86 -27.75
N PRO A 110 -7.17 54.91 -26.92
CA PRO A 110 -8.06 56.02 -27.24
C PRO A 110 -7.59 56.62 -28.55
N ILE A 111 -8.51 56.69 -29.52
CA ILE A 111 -8.35 57.42 -30.76
C ILE A 111 -7.92 58.84 -30.35
N SER A 112 -6.66 59.18 -30.60
CA SER A 112 -6.16 60.54 -30.43
C SER A 112 -6.99 61.40 -31.37
N VAL A 113 -7.94 62.13 -30.79
CA VAL A 113 -8.70 63.18 -31.45
C VAL A 113 -7.66 64.09 -32.09
N ILE A 114 -7.58 64.05 -33.42
CA ILE A 114 -6.88 65.04 -34.22
C ILE A 114 -7.59 66.35 -33.92
N LYS A 115 -7.02 67.12 -33.00
CA LYS A 115 -7.46 68.46 -32.68
C LYS A 115 -7.02 69.32 -33.86
N GLU A 116 -7.89 69.37 -34.86
CA GLU A 116 -7.74 70.26 -36.00
C GLU A 116 -7.86 71.70 -35.46
N GLU A 117 -6.72 72.32 -35.15
CA GLU A 117 -6.69 73.76 -34.91
C GLU A 117 -6.85 74.45 -36.26
N VAL A 118 -8.10 74.78 -36.59
CA VAL A 118 -8.43 75.69 -37.69
C VAL A 118 -8.09 77.11 -37.22
N PRO A 119 -7.09 77.80 -37.80
CA PRO A 119 -6.88 79.20 -37.51
C PRO A 119 -8.01 80.01 -38.15
N LEU A 120 -8.95 80.48 -37.31
CA LEU A 120 -9.86 81.57 -37.65
C LEU A 120 -9.05 82.84 -37.85
N ASN A 121 -8.89 83.21 -39.13
CA ASN A 121 -8.76 84.54 -39.72
C ASN A 121 -8.01 85.63 -38.92
N GLN A 122 -6.95 86.21 -39.50
CA GLN A 122 -6.64 87.62 -39.24
C GLN A 122 -5.76 88.28 -40.33
N LYS A 123 -6.38 89.28 -40.98
CA LYS A 123 -5.90 90.38 -41.87
C LYS A 123 -5.84 90.13 -43.37
#